data_AF-A0A094A1E7-F1
#
_entry.id   AF-A0A094A1E7-F1
#
_cell.length_a   1.000
_cell.length_b   1.000
_cell.length_c   1.000
_cell.angle_alpha   90.00
_cell.angle_beta   90.00
_cell.angle_gamma   90.00
#
_symmetry.space_group_name_H-M   'P 1'
#
loop_
_entity.id
_entity.type
_entity.pdbx_description
1 polymer ?
#
loop_
_entity_poly.entity_id
_entity_poly.type
_entity_poly.pdbx_seq_one_letter_code
_entity_poly.pdbx_strand_id
1 'polypeptide(L)'
;MEGEGEEEVVVVNGSKEVEIEKSEPVVDVEDEKSEKIEASFDVSDLVESPGFSITYLGGAHPDLGAVMQDYVERSPASGGRIQVMASGPAGIGSALRSVVAKCNSGREVGKGNEKADVGLYWDDRLL
;
A
#
# COMPACT_ATOMS: atom_id res chain seq x y z
N MET A 1 25.74 -29.05 33.45
CA MET A 1 24.50 -29.29 34.21
C MET A 1 24.00 -27.90 34.59
N GLU A 2 23.60 -27.07 33.62
CA GLU A 2 22.37 -27.15 32.80
C GLU A 2 21.13 -27.44 33.64
N GLY A 3 20.17 -26.51 33.56
CA GLY A 3 18.85 -26.61 34.17
C GLY A 3 18.25 -25.24 34.43
N GLU A 4 17.92 -24.50 33.36
CA GLU A 4 16.95 -23.39 33.40
C GLU A 4 15.55 -23.99 33.61
N GLY A 5 14.76 -23.41 34.50
CA GLY A 5 13.38 -23.81 34.80
C GLY A 5 12.43 -22.66 34.46
N GLU A 6 11.40 -23.00 33.72
CA GLU A 6 10.46 -22.11 33.04
C GLU A 6 9.34 -21.66 34.01
N GLU A 7 9.00 -20.37 34.02
CA GLU A 7 7.83 -19.84 34.75
C GLU A 7 6.63 -19.73 33.81
N GLU A 8 5.56 -20.47 34.14
CA GLU A 8 4.25 -20.45 33.49
C GLU A 8 3.44 -19.24 34.00
N VAL A 9 3.01 -18.35 33.09
CA VAL A 9 2.11 -17.25 33.42
C VAL A 9 0.85 -17.35 32.55
N VAL A 10 -0.24 -17.77 33.19
CA VAL A 10 -1.60 -17.75 32.65
C VAL A 10 -2.19 -16.36 32.86
N VAL A 11 -2.62 -15.68 31.78
CA VAL A 11 -3.43 -14.45 31.88
C VAL A 11 -4.67 -14.56 31.00
N VAL A 12 -5.80 -14.76 31.69
CA VAL A 12 -7.16 -14.56 31.20
C VAL A 12 -7.45 -13.05 31.17
N ASN A 13 -8.12 -12.56 30.13
CA ASN A 13 -9.10 -11.44 30.13
C ASN A 13 -9.59 -11.25 28.67
N GLY A 14 -10.86 -11.13 28.33
CA GLY A 14 -11.98 -10.52 29.06
C GLY A 14 -12.27 -9.14 28.46
N SER A 15 -12.71 -9.09 27.19
CA SER A 15 -12.96 -7.82 26.48
C SER A 15 -14.38 -7.35 26.73
N LYS A 16 -14.53 -6.21 27.42
CA LYS A 16 -15.77 -5.44 27.57
C LYS A 16 -15.66 -4.20 26.67
N GLU A 17 -16.64 -4.02 25.78
CA GLU A 17 -16.73 -2.89 24.85
C GLU A 17 -17.29 -1.64 25.54
N VAL A 18 -16.83 -0.46 25.12
CA VAL A 18 -17.34 0.87 25.52
C VAL A 18 -17.81 1.59 24.26
N GLU A 19 -19.04 2.07 24.34
CA GLU A 19 -19.82 2.76 23.30
C GLU A 19 -19.27 4.16 22.97
N ILE A 20 -19.35 4.56 21.70
CA ILE A 20 -19.35 5.97 21.30
C ILE A 20 -20.55 6.21 20.37
N GLU A 21 -21.36 7.18 20.77
CA GLU A 21 -22.66 7.52 20.19
C GLU A 21 -22.55 8.26 18.83
N LYS A 22 -23.24 7.66 17.84
CA LYS A 22 -24.28 8.21 16.95
C LYS A 22 -24.03 9.48 16.11
N SER A 23 -24.13 9.30 14.79
CA SER A 23 -25.03 10.13 13.95
C SER A 23 -25.45 9.37 12.68
N GLU A 24 -26.73 9.03 12.59
CA GLU A 24 -27.38 8.30 11.48
C GLU A 24 -28.08 9.29 10.52
N PRO A 25 -28.12 9.02 9.20
CA PRO A 25 -29.31 9.27 8.41
C PRO A 25 -30.15 7.99 8.37
N VAL A 26 -31.34 8.10 8.94
CA VAL A 26 -32.43 7.13 8.97
C VAL A 26 -32.71 6.52 7.58
N VAL A 27 -32.60 5.20 7.46
CA VAL A 27 -33.27 4.41 6.43
C VAL A 27 -33.84 3.17 7.08
N ASP A 28 -35.15 3.01 6.93
CA ASP A 28 -35.98 2.00 7.58
C ASP A 28 -35.52 0.56 7.32
N VAL A 29 -35.66 -0.25 8.36
CA VAL A 29 -35.26 -1.66 8.45
C VAL A 29 -36.23 -2.56 7.69
N GLU A 30 -35.71 -3.33 6.74
CA GLU A 30 -36.17 -4.69 6.49
C GLU A 30 -34.98 -5.65 6.65
N ASP A 31 -35.25 -6.75 7.36
CA ASP A 31 -34.30 -7.70 7.96
C ASP A 31 -33.61 -8.55 6.88
N GLU A 32 -32.55 -8.02 6.26
CA GLU A 32 -31.65 -8.78 5.39
C GLU A 32 -30.32 -8.97 6.12
N LYS A 33 -30.08 -10.21 6.53
CA LYS A 33 -28.81 -10.75 7.02
C LYS A 33 -27.64 -10.08 6.32
N SER A 34 -26.91 -9.22 7.03
CA SER A 34 -25.68 -8.60 6.55
C SER A 34 -24.63 -9.68 6.30
N GLU A 35 -24.60 -10.19 5.07
CA GLU A 35 -23.52 -11.03 4.61
C GLU A 35 -22.28 -10.14 4.47
N LYS A 36 -21.30 -10.41 5.34
CA LYS A 36 -19.93 -9.91 5.25
C LYS A 36 -19.44 -10.20 3.83
N ILE A 37 -19.39 -9.20 2.97
CA ILE A 37 -18.79 -9.32 1.64
C ILE A 37 -17.27 -9.41 1.85
N GLU A 38 -16.81 -10.61 2.20
CA GLU A 38 -15.41 -10.99 2.07
C GLU A 38 -15.14 -11.09 0.57
N ALA A 39 -14.75 -9.98 -0.06
CA ALA A 39 -14.28 -10.03 -1.42
C ALA A 39 -12.97 -10.83 -1.45
N SER A 40 -13.07 -12.13 -1.74
CA SER A 40 -11.90 -12.94 -2.07
C SER A 40 -11.46 -12.56 -3.49
N PHE A 41 -10.40 -11.78 -3.59
CA PHE A 41 -9.81 -11.40 -4.87
C PHE A 41 -8.57 -12.25 -5.09
N ASP A 42 -8.62 -13.16 -6.06
CA ASP A 42 -7.44 -13.91 -6.48
C ASP A 42 -6.64 -13.05 -7.46
N VAL A 43 -5.38 -12.76 -7.10
CA VAL A 43 -4.47 -12.01 -7.96
C VAL A 43 -4.21 -12.72 -9.30
N SER A 44 -4.45 -14.03 -9.37
CA SER A 44 -4.36 -14.84 -10.59
C SER A 44 -5.33 -14.35 -11.68
N ASP A 45 -6.50 -13.82 -11.31
CA ASP A 45 -7.50 -13.35 -12.26
C ASP A 45 -7.05 -12.09 -13.04
N LEU A 46 -6.07 -11.32 -12.52
CA LEU A 46 -5.52 -10.17 -13.24
C LEU A 46 -4.44 -10.54 -14.25
N VAL A 47 -3.84 -11.73 -14.14
CA VAL A 47 -2.74 -12.16 -15.04
C VAL A 47 -3.18 -12.23 -16.50
N GLU A 48 -4.47 -12.43 -16.75
CA GLU A 48 -5.03 -12.48 -18.11
C GLU A 48 -5.19 -11.09 -18.76
N SER A 49 -4.96 -10.00 -18.02
CA SER A 49 -5.10 -8.64 -18.54
C SER A 49 -3.83 -8.13 -19.27
N PRO A 50 -3.97 -7.50 -20.45
CA PRO A 50 -2.83 -6.97 -21.19
C PRO A 50 -2.15 -5.83 -20.42
N GLY A 51 -0.82 -5.89 -20.31
CA GLY A 51 -0.03 -4.87 -19.63
C GLY A 51 0.09 -5.05 -18.11
N PHE A 52 -0.39 -6.18 -17.58
CA PHE A 52 -0.25 -6.55 -16.18
C PHE A 52 0.73 -7.72 -16.02
N SER A 53 1.53 -7.70 -14.95
CA SER A 53 2.48 -8.77 -14.64
C SER A 53 2.66 -8.92 -13.14
N ILE A 54 2.67 -10.14 -12.63
CA ILE A 54 2.95 -10.45 -11.22
C ILE A 54 4.37 -11.00 -11.08
N THR A 55 5.10 -10.53 -10.07
CA THR A 55 6.42 -11.07 -9.70
C THR A 55 6.44 -11.37 -8.21
N TYR A 56 6.76 -12.61 -7.85
CA TYR A 56 6.87 -13.06 -6.47
C TYR A 56 8.33 -12.95 -5.99
N LEU A 57 8.56 -12.26 -4.87
CA LEU A 57 9.91 -11.94 -4.37
C LEU A 57 10.44 -12.92 -3.31
N GLY A 58 9.67 -13.95 -2.94
CA GLY A 58 10.14 -15.00 -2.02
C GLY A 58 10.57 -14.49 -0.64
N GLY A 59 9.99 -13.40 -0.14
CA GLY A 59 10.34 -12.79 1.15
C GLY A 59 11.43 -11.72 1.10
N ALA A 60 11.98 -11.40 -0.07
CA ALA A 60 12.89 -10.28 -0.24
C ALA A 60 12.16 -8.93 -0.31
N HIS A 61 12.83 -7.86 0.13
CA HIS A 61 12.35 -6.50 -0.09
C HIS A 61 12.43 -6.13 -1.58
N PRO A 62 11.39 -5.53 -2.16
CA PRO A 62 11.47 -5.01 -3.52
C PRO A 62 12.52 -3.89 -3.60
N ASP A 63 13.31 -3.89 -4.67
CA ASP A 63 14.09 -2.72 -5.05
C ASP A 63 13.15 -1.66 -5.63
N LEU A 64 12.72 -0.75 -4.76
CA LEU A 64 11.83 0.35 -5.14
C LEU A 64 12.43 1.25 -6.23
N GLY A 65 13.76 1.35 -6.29
CA GLY A 65 14.47 2.10 -7.32
C GLY A 65 14.27 1.46 -8.69
N ALA A 66 14.54 0.16 -8.79
CA ALA A 66 14.35 -0.59 -10.01
C ALA A 66 12.89 -0.57 -10.47
N VAL A 67 11.94 -0.84 -9.56
CA VAL A 67 10.50 -0.85 -9.87
C VAL A 67 10.04 0.51 -10.39
N MET A 68 10.45 1.59 -9.72
CA MET A 68 10.02 2.93 -10.11
C MET A 68 10.64 3.36 -11.44
N GLN A 69 11.93 3.09 -11.65
CA GLN A 69 12.61 3.42 -12.89
C GLN A 69 11.99 2.69 -14.08
N ASP A 70 11.77 1.39 -13.93
CA ASP A 70 11.13 0.57 -14.94
C ASP A 70 9.69 1.02 -15.22
N TYR A 71 8.93 1.43 -14.21
CA TYR A 71 7.61 2.04 -14.41
C TYR A 71 7.68 3.37 -15.19
N VAL A 72 8.61 4.27 -14.85
CA VAL A 72 8.79 5.55 -15.56
C VAL A 72 9.19 5.34 -17.02
N GLU A 73 9.99 4.30 -17.29
CA GLU A 73 10.41 3.91 -18.64
C GLU A 73 9.27 3.26 -19.45
N ARG A 74 8.47 2.40 -18.80
CA ARG A 74 7.31 1.73 -19.41
C ARG A 74 6.05 2.58 -19.50
N SER A 75 5.96 3.66 -18.72
CA SER A 75 4.79 4.53 -18.64
C SER A 75 4.34 4.92 -20.06
N PRO A 76 3.05 4.76 -20.39
CA PRO A 76 2.59 4.84 -21.77
C PRO A 76 2.96 6.17 -22.43
N ALA A 77 3.33 6.09 -23.71
CA ALA A 77 3.77 7.22 -24.53
C ALA A 77 2.73 8.35 -24.67
N SER A 78 1.53 8.16 -24.13
CA SER A 78 0.45 9.15 -24.02
C SER A 78 0.81 10.36 -23.13
N GLY A 79 1.93 10.33 -22.41
CA GLY A 79 2.48 11.48 -21.70
C GLY A 79 1.77 11.79 -20.38
N GLY A 80 2.42 12.60 -19.55
CA GLY A 80 1.88 13.09 -18.29
C GLY A 80 2.75 12.82 -17.06
N ARG A 81 2.38 13.51 -15.98
CA ARG A 81 2.99 13.39 -14.66
C ARG A 81 2.67 12.06 -13.99
N ILE A 82 3.63 11.54 -13.24
CA ILE A 82 3.48 10.30 -12.47
C ILE A 82 3.24 10.66 -11.01
N GLN A 83 2.23 10.06 -10.38
CA GLN A 83 1.98 10.22 -8.95
C GLN A 83 2.12 8.87 -8.25
N VAL A 84 3.08 8.78 -7.33
CA VAL A 84 3.27 7.63 -6.45
C VAL A 84 2.43 7.84 -5.20
N MET A 85 1.56 6.88 -4.87
CA MET A 85 0.79 6.86 -3.63
C MET A 85 1.31 5.75 -2.75
N ALA A 86 1.62 6.04 -1.49
CA ALA A 86 2.19 5.06 -0.57
C ALA A 86 1.75 5.27 0.88
N SER A 87 1.78 4.18 1.63
CA SER A 87 1.57 4.12 3.08
C SER A 87 2.44 3.01 3.66
N GLY A 88 2.70 3.05 4.97
CA GLY A 88 3.39 1.99 5.69
C GLY A 88 4.48 2.49 6.65
N PRO A 89 5.44 1.63 7.02
CA PRO A 89 6.49 1.98 7.97
C PRO A 89 7.41 3.10 7.46
N ALA A 90 8.03 3.84 8.39
CA ALA A 90 8.92 4.95 8.04
C ALA A 90 10.06 4.57 7.06
N GLY A 91 10.52 3.30 7.10
CA GLY A 91 11.55 2.77 6.21
C GLY A 91 11.16 2.84 4.73
N ILE A 92 9.96 2.39 4.35
CA ILE A 92 9.52 2.43 2.95
C ILE A 92 9.26 3.87 2.49
N GLY A 93 8.75 4.73 3.37
CA GLY A 93 8.56 6.15 3.07
C GLY A 93 9.87 6.89 2.80
N SER A 94 10.92 6.61 3.58
CA SER A 94 12.26 7.19 3.36
C SER A 94 12.87 6.74 2.03
N ALA A 95 12.75 5.44 1.72
CA ALA A 95 13.23 4.89 0.46
C ALA A 95 12.48 5.50 -0.74
N LEU A 96 11.15 5.58 -0.70
CA LEU A 96 10.34 6.17 -1.77
C LEU A 96 10.65 7.65 -1.98
N ARG A 97 10.79 8.46 -0.91
CA ARG A 97 11.21 9.87 -1.05
C ARG A 97 12.54 9.98 -1.79
N SER A 98 13.50 9.12 -1.47
CA SER A 98 14.82 9.13 -2.10
C SER A 98 14.78 8.73 -3.57
N VAL A 99 13.97 7.73 -3.93
CA VAL A 99 13.83 7.28 -5.32
C VAL A 99 13.05 8.31 -6.14
N VAL A 100 11.93 8.81 -5.63
CA VAL A 100 11.10 9.82 -6.32
C VAL A 100 11.91 11.08 -6.62
N ALA A 101 12.73 11.55 -5.68
CA ALA A 101 13.61 12.69 -5.89
C ALA A 101 14.65 12.46 -7.00
N LYS A 102 15.10 11.22 -7.24
CA LYS A 102 16.02 10.89 -8.34
C LYS A 102 15.31 10.84 -9.69
N CYS A 103 14.06 10.37 -9.72
CA CYS A 103 13.27 10.30 -10.95
C CYS A 103 12.67 11.65 -11.35
N ASN A 104 12.40 12.53 -10.39
CA ASN A 104 11.87 13.86 -10.65
C ASN A 104 12.96 14.79 -11.16
N SER A 105 12.79 15.34 -12.36
CA SER A 105 13.72 16.31 -12.95
C SER A 105 12.98 17.43 -13.66
N GLY A 106 12.85 18.57 -12.97
CA GLY A 106 12.25 19.78 -13.55
C GLY A 106 12.96 20.27 -14.82
N ARG A 107 14.25 19.97 -15.00
CA ARG A 107 14.98 20.25 -16.24
C ARG A 107 14.42 19.47 -17.42
N GLU A 108 14.10 18.19 -17.22
CA GLU A 108 13.56 17.33 -18.26
C GLU A 108 12.09 17.67 -18.54
N VAL A 109 11.32 17.98 -17.48
CA VAL A 109 9.95 18.50 -17.60
C VAL A 109 9.93 19.78 -18.44
N GLY A 110 10.86 20.71 -18.20
CA GLY A 110 10.98 21.94 -18.99
C GLY A 110 11.31 21.74 -20.47
N LYS A 111 11.81 20.56 -20.86
CA LYS A 111 12.04 20.16 -22.25
C LYS A 111 10.83 19.45 -22.88
N GLY A 112 9.71 19.33 -22.15
CA GLY A 112 8.51 18.62 -22.57
C GLY A 112 8.49 17.14 -22.20
N ASN A 113 9.45 16.64 -21.41
CA ASN A 113 9.46 15.27 -20.95
C ASN A 113 8.66 15.13 -19.65
N GLU A 114 7.33 15.09 -19.77
CA GLU A 114 6.40 15.09 -18.63
C GLU A 114 6.54 13.88 -17.70
N LYS A 115 7.07 12.75 -18.17
CA LYS A 115 7.33 11.57 -17.33
C LYS A 115 8.38 11.81 -16.24
N ALA A 116 9.17 12.88 -16.38
CA ALA A 116 10.13 13.32 -15.37
C ALA A 116 9.48 14.18 -14.29
N ASP A 117 8.18 14.50 -14.38
CA ASP A 117 7.41 15.07 -13.28
C ASP A 117 6.85 13.92 -12.44
N VAL A 118 7.56 13.61 -11.36
CA VAL A 118 7.17 12.51 -10.47
C VAL A 118 6.93 13.01 -9.06
N GLY A 119 5.69 12.83 -8.59
CA GLY A 119 5.26 13.21 -7.25
C GLY A 119 5.13 12.01 -6.32
N LEU A 120 5.26 12.25 -5.02
CA LEU A 120 4.94 11.29 -3.96
C LEU A 120 3.84 11.85 -3.07
N TYR A 121 2.78 11.07 -2.89
CA TYR A 121 1.75 11.27 -1.89
C TYR A 121 1.91 10.18 -0.83
N TRP A 122 2.11 10.60 0.42
CA TRP A 122 2.29 9.70 1.54
C TRP A 122 1.09 9.80 2.47
N ASP A 123 0.45 8.68 2.74
CA ASP A 123 -0.64 8.58 3.70
C ASP A 123 -0.09 8.24 5.09
N ASP A 124 -0.15 9.23 5.98
CA ASP A 124 0.38 9.19 7.35
C ASP A 124 -0.68 8.86 8.41
N ARG A 125 -1.93 8.55 8.00
CA ARG A 125 -3.03 8.27 8.94
C ARG A 125 -2.89 6.96 9.72
N LEU A 126 -1.93 6.11 9.34
CA LEU A 126 -1.67 4.81 9.96
C LEU A 126 -0.38 4.78 10.81
N LEU A 127 0.16 5.96 11.16
CA LEU A 127 1.35 6.09 12.01
C LEU A 127 1.07 5.86 13.49
#